data_AF-A0A2H2ZCI6-F1
#
_entry.id   AF-A0A2H2ZCI6-F1
#
_cell.length_a   1.000
_cell.length_b   1.000
_cell.length_c   1.000
_cell.angle_alpha   90.00
_cell.angle_beta   90.00
_cell.angle_gamma   90.00
#
_symmetry.space_group_name_H-M   'P 1'
#
loop_
_entity.id
_entity.type
_entity.pdbx_description
1 polymer ?
#
loop_
_entity_poly.entity_id
_entity_poly.type
_entity_poly.pdbx_seq_one_letter_code
_entity_poly.pdbx_strand_id
1 'polypeptide(L)'
;MEELSYHQRALVRDFNRPFDDITREEKLWYLRTNLEADHLGDQFWMCAWRTYEPPIDEPLPRIPAYQFKDICNKSVPIYILRGHWRLAGILNNYIYRRWFKPYRSEIEYGRFITKFIALRNTDTPSPAILQSIKSLNEAVSAEIRERRLGYDREIATGTAGSDVVADHQNYVLQPLFQALLLVLNPTDWNGEDSSSIGKIPVILVRTGVEDGLSEPISFEAIADKIDAYVGEDAIRTTVETAIGFVMDLEARETRAFGLRPDPIASWDPDASFCEWREIMPYDQLVGPSSRFVNEKRYPEWSGAGYLMDTEDSVAHEQRELRHYAYSQGQDTTLISQ
;
A
#
# COMPACT_ATOMS: atom_id res chain seq x y z
N MET A 1 -17.18 24.46 -32.37
CA MET A 1 -16.74 24.25 -30.99
C MET A 1 -16.67 22.75 -30.81
N GLU A 2 -15.47 22.20 -30.67
CA GLU A 2 -15.35 20.81 -30.23
C GLU A 2 -15.96 20.69 -28.83
N GLU A 3 -16.72 19.62 -28.63
CA GLU A 3 -17.33 19.34 -27.34
C GLU A 3 -16.22 18.92 -26.37
N LEU A 4 -16.12 19.59 -25.22
CA LEU A 4 -15.15 19.23 -24.18
C LEU A 4 -15.37 17.78 -23.71
N SER A 5 -14.28 17.05 -23.49
CA SER A 5 -14.33 15.69 -22.95
C SER A 5 -14.86 15.66 -21.50
N TYR A 6 -15.12 14.46 -20.96
CA TYR A 6 -15.54 14.31 -19.56
C TYR A 6 -14.49 14.90 -18.59
N HIS A 7 -13.21 14.58 -18.76
CA HIS A 7 -12.14 15.06 -17.89
C HIS A 7 -11.87 16.55 -18.06
N GLN A 8 -12.00 17.09 -19.27
CA GLN A 8 -11.93 18.54 -19.50
C GLN A 8 -13.09 19.28 -18.82
N ARG A 9 -14.32 18.74 -18.85
CA ARG A 9 -15.47 19.31 -18.15
C ARG A 9 -15.32 19.26 -16.64
N ALA A 10 -14.76 18.17 -16.09
CA ALA A 10 -14.45 18.07 -14.66
C ALA A 10 -13.45 19.16 -14.25
N LEU A 11 -12.37 19.34 -15.02
CA LEU A 11 -11.38 20.40 -14.80
C LEU A 11 -12.02 21.80 -14.81
N VAL A 12 -12.85 22.09 -15.82
CA VAL A 12 -13.57 23.38 -15.94
C VAL A 12 -14.47 23.64 -14.74
N ARG A 13 -15.18 22.62 -14.26
CA ARG A 13 -16.04 22.71 -13.06
C ARG A 13 -15.21 23.01 -11.82
N ASP A 14 -14.11 22.29 -11.63
CA ASP A 14 -13.31 22.37 -10.40
C ASP A 14 -12.55 23.71 -10.31
N PHE A 15 -12.09 24.26 -11.44
CA PHE A 15 -11.43 25.58 -11.50
C PHE A 15 -12.38 26.76 -11.78
N ASN A 16 -13.65 26.48 -12.09
CA ASN A 16 -14.68 27.46 -12.47
C ASN A 16 -14.21 28.45 -13.55
N ARG A 17 -13.49 27.96 -14.57
CA ARG A 17 -12.91 28.75 -15.67
C ARG A 17 -12.87 27.93 -16.97
N PRO A 18 -12.88 28.56 -18.16
CA PRO A 18 -12.69 27.88 -19.44
C PRO A 18 -11.43 27.02 -19.47
N PHE A 19 -11.47 25.89 -20.18
CA PHE A 19 -10.35 24.92 -20.21
C PHE A 19 -9.03 25.52 -20.71
N ASP A 20 -9.11 26.41 -21.70
CA ASP A 20 -7.94 27.07 -22.29
C ASP A 20 -7.29 28.08 -21.34
N ASP A 21 -8.04 28.57 -20.35
CA ASP A 21 -7.52 29.50 -19.32
C ASP A 21 -6.84 28.77 -18.15
N ILE A 22 -6.95 27.43 -18.10
CA ILE A 22 -6.33 26.62 -17.06
C ILE A 22 -4.87 26.34 -17.43
N THR A 23 -3.97 26.82 -16.58
CA THR A 23 -2.53 26.78 -16.80
C THR A 23 -1.99 25.35 -16.79
N ARG A 24 -0.80 25.16 -17.37
CA ARG A 24 -0.10 23.87 -17.35
C ARG A 24 0.14 23.38 -15.92
N GLU A 25 0.54 24.27 -15.01
CA GLU A 25 0.79 23.91 -13.61
C GLU A 25 -0.48 23.47 -12.89
N GLU A 26 -1.62 24.09 -13.19
CA GLU A 26 -2.93 23.71 -12.63
C GLU A 26 -3.38 22.34 -13.14
N LYS A 27 -3.15 22.06 -14.43
CA LYS A 27 -3.41 20.74 -15.03
C LYS A 27 -2.54 19.66 -14.39
N LEU A 28 -1.25 19.92 -14.18
CA LEU A 28 -0.34 19.00 -13.51
C LEU A 28 -0.72 18.76 -12.04
N TRP A 29 -1.11 19.80 -11.32
CA TRP A 29 -1.63 19.68 -9.96
C TRP A 29 -2.91 18.85 -9.90
N TYR A 30 -3.84 19.08 -10.84
CA TYR A 30 -5.05 18.29 -10.95
C TYR A 30 -4.73 16.81 -11.20
N LEU A 31 -3.85 16.50 -12.16
CA LEU A 31 -3.44 15.13 -12.46
C LEU A 31 -2.81 14.45 -11.24
N ARG A 32 -1.86 15.13 -10.57
CA ARG A 32 -1.21 14.59 -9.38
C ARG A 32 -2.21 14.29 -8.26
N THR A 33 -3.13 15.19 -7.98
CA THR A 33 -4.09 15.01 -6.88
C THR A 33 -5.12 13.92 -7.17
N ASN A 34 -5.48 13.69 -8.44
CA ASN A 34 -6.31 12.54 -8.82
C ASN A 34 -5.54 11.22 -8.67
N LEU A 35 -4.28 11.16 -9.11
CA LEU A 35 -3.41 9.99 -8.89
C LEU A 35 -3.27 9.63 -7.41
N GLU A 36 -3.16 10.64 -6.54
CA GLU A 36 -3.11 10.44 -5.08
C GLU A 36 -4.44 9.86 -4.54
N ALA A 37 -5.59 10.31 -5.07
CA ALA A 37 -6.90 9.79 -4.70
C ALA A 37 -7.09 8.34 -5.14
N ASP A 38 -6.73 8.03 -6.39
CA ASP A 38 -6.80 6.68 -6.94
C ASP A 38 -5.88 5.74 -6.16
N HIS A 39 -4.66 6.17 -5.85
CA HIS A 39 -3.72 5.38 -5.05
C HIS A 39 -4.27 5.09 -3.65
N LEU A 40 -4.82 6.09 -2.95
CA LEU A 40 -5.48 5.92 -1.65
C LEU A 40 -6.65 4.93 -1.72
N GLY A 41 -7.54 5.12 -2.70
CA GLY A 41 -8.70 4.27 -2.93
C GLY A 41 -8.32 2.83 -3.23
N ASP A 42 -7.31 2.62 -4.09
CA ASP A 42 -6.78 1.31 -4.44
C ASP A 42 -6.14 0.61 -3.25
N GLN A 43 -5.35 1.32 -2.42
CA GLN A 43 -4.79 0.73 -1.20
C GLN A 43 -5.91 0.27 -0.26
N PHE A 44 -6.94 1.09 -0.05
CA PHE A 44 -8.09 0.70 0.77
C PHE A 44 -8.84 -0.50 0.19
N TRP A 45 -9.12 -0.48 -1.11
CA TRP A 45 -9.82 -1.55 -1.80
C TRP A 45 -9.06 -2.88 -1.69
N MET A 46 -7.74 -2.85 -1.89
CA MET A 46 -6.88 -4.03 -1.79
C MET A 46 -6.74 -4.54 -0.36
N CYS A 47 -6.67 -3.67 0.64
CA CYS A 47 -6.52 -4.11 2.02
C CYS A 47 -7.82 -4.58 2.67
N ALA A 48 -8.96 -3.96 2.36
CA ALA A 48 -10.23 -4.21 3.04
C ALA A 48 -11.18 -5.11 2.24
N TRP A 49 -11.22 -5.00 0.91
CA TRP A 49 -12.24 -5.70 0.10
C TRP A 49 -11.67 -6.80 -0.80
N ARG A 50 -10.39 -6.71 -1.15
CA ARG A 50 -9.66 -7.72 -1.94
C ARG A 50 -8.44 -8.25 -1.18
N THR A 51 -8.52 -8.30 0.15
CA THR A 51 -7.45 -8.82 1.00
C THR A 51 -7.02 -10.19 0.51
N TYR A 52 -5.71 -10.42 0.43
CA TYR A 52 -5.20 -11.73 0.04
C TYR A 52 -5.37 -12.71 1.20
N GLU A 53 -6.00 -13.85 0.95
CA GLU A 53 -6.35 -14.85 1.95
C GLU A 53 -5.82 -16.23 1.57
N PRO A 54 -4.49 -16.43 1.60
CA PRO A 54 -3.90 -17.72 1.29
C PRO A 54 -4.20 -18.74 2.41
N PRO A 55 -4.27 -20.05 2.06
CA PRO A 55 -4.23 -21.09 3.08
C PRO A 55 -2.83 -21.12 3.73
N ILE A 56 -2.79 -21.41 5.03
CA ILE A 56 -1.53 -21.50 5.78
C ILE A 56 -0.95 -22.93 5.80
N ASP A 57 -1.82 -23.94 5.78
CA ASP A 57 -1.45 -25.36 5.91
C ASP A 57 -1.67 -26.17 4.61
N GLU A 58 -1.97 -25.48 3.50
CA GLU A 58 -2.17 -26.09 2.19
C GLU A 58 -1.20 -25.47 1.16
N PRO A 59 -0.93 -26.17 0.04
CA PRO A 59 -0.15 -25.59 -1.05
C PRO A 59 -0.71 -24.25 -1.50
N LEU A 60 0.18 -23.28 -1.71
CA LEU A 60 -0.21 -21.95 -2.15
C LEU A 60 -0.87 -22.04 -3.55
N PRO A 61 -2.11 -21.55 -3.72
CA PRO A 61 -2.72 -21.47 -5.04
C PRO A 61 -2.01 -20.40 -5.87
N ARG A 62 -2.13 -20.53 -7.20
CA ARG A 62 -1.60 -19.53 -8.15
C ARG A 62 -2.07 -18.12 -7.77
N ILE A 63 -1.13 -17.18 -7.67
CA ILE A 63 -1.45 -15.79 -7.36
C ILE A 63 -2.03 -15.10 -8.62
N PRO A 64 -3.26 -14.56 -8.55
CA PRO A 64 -3.89 -13.88 -9.68
C PRO A 64 -3.19 -12.54 -9.97
N ALA A 65 -3.30 -12.05 -11.21
CA ALA A 65 -2.59 -10.86 -11.68
C ALA A 65 -2.75 -9.62 -10.77
N TYR A 66 -3.96 -9.36 -10.26
CA TYR A 66 -4.20 -8.21 -9.39
C TYR A 66 -3.51 -8.34 -8.02
N GLN A 67 -3.42 -9.54 -7.45
CA GLN A 67 -2.66 -9.76 -6.21
C GLN A 67 -1.16 -9.71 -6.46
N PHE A 68 -0.69 -10.18 -7.63
CA PHE A 68 0.72 -10.03 -8.02
C PHE A 68 1.11 -8.55 -8.02
N LYS A 69 0.28 -7.69 -8.62
CA LYS A 69 0.50 -6.23 -8.65
C LYS A 69 0.56 -5.64 -7.23
N ASP A 70 -0.38 -6.01 -6.37
CA ASP A 70 -0.48 -5.41 -5.04
C ASP A 70 0.55 -5.92 -4.03
N ILE A 71 0.99 -7.19 -4.14
CA ILE A 71 2.09 -7.73 -3.32
C ILE A 71 3.41 -7.05 -3.64
N CYS A 72 3.63 -6.72 -4.92
CA CYS A 72 4.84 -6.04 -5.35
C CYS A 72 4.85 -4.56 -4.92
N ASN A 73 6.06 -3.99 -4.90
CA ASN A 73 6.33 -2.60 -4.49
C ASN A 73 5.88 -2.27 -3.06
N LYS A 74 5.69 -3.30 -2.23
CA LYS A 74 5.47 -3.21 -0.79
C LYS A 74 6.73 -3.57 -0.01
N SER A 75 7.01 -2.82 1.06
CA SER A 75 8.18 -3.04 1.90
C SER A 75 8.03 -4.24 2.84
N VAL A 76 6.85 -4.49 3.41
CA VAL A 76 6.61 -5.64 4.31
C VAL A 76 5.17 -6.19 4.21
N PRO A 77 4.96 -7.49 4.44
CA PRO A 77 3.64 -8.04 4.68
C PRO A 77 3.21 -7.88 6.16
N ILE A 78 1.93 -7.58 6.36
CA ILE A 78 1.23 -7.63 7.64
C ILE A 78 0.23 -8.78 7.59
N TYR A 79 0.49 -9.82 8.37
CA TYR A 79 -0.40 -10.96 8.55
C TYR A 79 -1.42 -10.65 9.66
N ILE A 80 -2.70 -10.59 9.29
CA ILE A 80 -3.82 -10.39 10.23
C ILE A 80 -4.43 -11.76 10.52
N LEU A 81 -4.37 -12.18 11.78
CA LEU A 81 -4.95 -13.46 12.23
C LEU A 81 -6.47 -13.40 12.24
N ARG A 82 -7.13 -14.57 12.27
CA ARG A 82 -8.59 -14.74 12.31
C ARG A 82 -9.38 -14.00 11.21
N GLY A 83 -8.73 -13.63 10.11
CA GLY A 83 -9.39 -12.98 8.97
C GLY A 83 -10.07 -11.64 9.27
N HIS A 84 -9.63 -10.89 10.29
CA HIS A 84 -10.20 -9.59 10.65
C HIS A 84 -9.79 -8.46 9.68
N TRP A 85 -10.13 -8.60 8.40
CA TRP A 85 -9.82 -7.63 7.34
C TRP A 85 -10.38 -6.22 7.60
N ARG A 86 -11.41 -6.07 8.44
CA ARG A 86 -11.95 -4.75 8.83
C ARG A 86 -10.92 -3.87 9.52
N LEU A 87 -10.01 -4.48 10.28
CA LEU A 87 -8.89 -3.80 10.91
C LEU A 87 -7.90 -3.24 9.88
N ALA A 88 -7.78 -3.89 8.72
CA ALA A 88 -6.82 -3.53 7.68
C ALA A 88 -7.10 -2.12 7.12
N GLY A 89 -8.36 -1.71 6.96
CA GLY A 89 -8.70 -0.37 6.47
C GLY A 89 -8.25 0.74 7.44
N ILE A 90 -8.48 0.54 8.73
CA ILE A 90 -8.09 1.50 9.79
C ILE A 90 -6.56 1.59 9.90
N LEU A 91 -5.88 0.44 9.87
CA LEU A 91 -4.42 0.39 9.82
C LEU A 91 -3.86 1.03 8.56
N ASN A 92 -4.49 0.80 7.41
CA ASN A 92 -4.09 1.40 6.14
C ASN A 92 -4.12 2.92 6.25
N ASN A 93 -5.19 3.52 6.77
CA ASN A 93 -5.29 4.97 6.98
C ASN A 93 -4.18 5.48 7.92
N TYR A 94 -3.96 4.79 9.05
CA TYR A 94 -2.89 5.14 9.99
C TYR A 94 -1.50 5.12 9.34
N ILE A 95 -1.19 4.05 8.60
CA ILE A 95 0.12 3.87 7.96
C ILE A 95 0.29 4.87 6.80
N TYR A 96 -0.76 5.06 6.00
CA TYR A 96 -0.74 5.97 4.86
C TYR A 96 -0.43 7.40 5.29
N ARG A 97 -1.11 7.92 6.31
CA ARG A 97 -0.88 9.28 6.83
C ARG A 97 0.52 9.50 7.42
N ARG A 98 1.23 8.44 7.81
CA ARG A 98 2.61 8.52 8.30
C ARG A 98 3.64 8.41 7.18
N TRP A 99 3.37 7.56 6.18
CA TRP A 99 4.27 7.32 5.06
C TRP A 99 4.18 8.39 3.98
N PHE A 100 2.95 8.78 3.64
CA PHE A 100 2.65 9.63 2.51
C PHE A 100 3.10 11.06 2.76
N LYS A 101 3.84 11.61 1.80
CA LYS A 101 4.24 13.01 1.74
C LYS A 101 3.46 13.63 0.59
N PRO A 102 2.50 14.54 0.86
CA PRO A 102 1.74 15.23 -0.17
C PRO A 102 2.62 15.70 -1.33
N TYR A 103 2.17 15.40 -2.55
CA TYR A 103 2.85 15.73 -3.80
C TYR A 103 4.21 15.07 -4.06
N ARG A 104 4.86 14.50 -3.03
CA ARG A 104 6.25 14.06 -3.09
C ARG A 104 6.43 12.56 -3.08
N SER A 105 5.50 11.82 -2.49
CA SER A 105 5.60 10.37 -2.50
C SER A 105 5.50 9.83 -3.92
N GLU A 106 6.39 8.92 -4.27
CA GLU A 106 6.25 8.06 -5.44
C GLU A 106 5.13 7.05 -5.13
N ILE A 107 4.12 6.99 -6.00
CA ILE A 107 2.89 6.19 -5.81
C ILE A 107 2.60 5.26 -7.00
N GLU A 108 3.36 5.45 -8.08
CA GLU A 108 3.31 4.69 -9.31
C GLU A 108 3.54 3.20 -9.02
N TYR A 109 2.82 2.35 -9.76
CA TYR A 109 2.84 0.90 -9.59
C TYR A 109 2.50 0.42 -8.17
N GLY A 110 1.63 1.17 -7.47
CA GLY A 110 1.07 0.80 -6.17
C GLY A 110 2.10 0.78 -5.04
N ARG A 111 3.15 1.60 -5.14
CA ARG A 111 4.20 1.70 -4.11
C ARG A 111 3.60 2.14 -2.78
N PHE A 112 3.82 1.34 -1.75
CA PHE A 112 3.39 1.63 -0.38
C PHE A 112 4.19 0.77 0.61
N ILE A 113 4.16 1.04 1.91
CA ILE A 113 4.98 0.27 2.85
C ILE A 113 4.47 -1.14 3.07
N THR A 114 3.16 -1.35 3.08
CA THR A 114 2.59 -2.60 3.62
C THR A 114 1.66 -3.32 2.65
N LYS A 115 1.73 -4.65 2.66
CA LYS A 115 0.70 -5.53 2.10
C LYS A 115 -0.05 -6.22 3.23
N PHE A 116 -1.37 -6.16 3.24
CA PHE A 116 -2.18 -6.92 4.19
C PHE A 116 -2.51 -8.32 3.66
N ILE A 117 -2.29 -9.33 4.50
CA ILE A 117 -2.59 -10.74 4.23
C ILE A 117 -3.43 -11.28 5.39
N ALA A 118 -4.60 -11.82 5.09
CA ALA A 118 -5.54 -12.29 6.11
C ALA A 118 -5.51 -13.82 6.24
N LEU A 119 -5.37 -14.30 7.47
CA LEU A 119 -5.30 -15.72 7.80
C LEU A 119 -6.57 -16.13 8.55
N ARG A 120 -7.53 -16.74 7.86
CA ARG A 120 -8.88 -17.02 8.41
C ARG A 120 -8.91 -18.03 9.55
N ASN A 121 -8.07 -19.06 9.48
CA ASN A 121 -8.12 -20.22 10.39
C ASN A 121 -6.97 -20.24 11.41
N THR A 122 -6.36 -19.09 11.66
CA THR A 122 -5.19 -19.00 12.53
C THR A 122 -5.55 -18.33 13.84
N ASP A 123 -5.30 -19.06 14.93
CA ASP A 123 -5.51 -18.62 16.31
C ASP A 123 -4.40 -17.69 16.82
N THR A 124 -4.39 -17.45 18.13
CA THR A 124 -3.41 -16.60 18.82
C THR A 124 -1.97 -16.91 18.41
N PRO A 125 -1.09 -15.89 18.33
CA PRO A 125 0.31 -16.10 17.99
C PRO A 125 0.99 -17.13 18.89
N SER A 126 1.69 -18.08 18.28
CA SER A 126 2.55 -19.05 18.96
C SER A 126 3.79 -19.31 18.11
N PRO A 127 4.89 -19.84 18.67
CA PRO A 127 6.10 -20.12 17.89
C PRO A 127 5.84 -21.00 16.65
N ALA A 128 4.95 -21.99 16.75
CA ALA A 128 4.58 -22.84 15.63
C ALA A 128 3.84 -22.04 14.53
N ILE A 129 2.89 -21.19 14.92
CA ILE A 129 2.16 -20.32 13.97
C ILE A 129 3.11 -19.31 13.30
N LEU A 130 4.03 -18.70 14.04
CA LEU A 130 5.01 -17.78 13.46
C LEU A 130 5.90 -18.50 12.44
N GLN A 131 6.27 -19.76 12.69
CA GLN A 131 7.01 -20.56 11.73
C GLN A 131 6.19 -20.87 10.48
N SER A 132 4.90 -21.24 10.61
CA SER A 132 4.01 -21.44 9.46
C SER A 132 3.85 -20.16 8.63
N ILE A 133 3.76 -18.99 9.28
CA ILE A 133 3.69 -17.69 8.60
C ILE A 133 4.98 -17.38 7.85
N LYS A 134 6.16 -17.69 8.42
CA LYS A 134 7.46 -17.57 7.73
C LYS A 134 7.48 -18.44 6.47
N SER A 135 7.11 -19.71 6.58
CA SER A 135 7.05 -20.64 5.44
C SER A 135 6.05 -20.17 4.37
N LEU A 136 4.89 -19.64 4.77
CA LEU A 136 3.92 -19.06 3.86
C LEU A 136 4.49 -17.83 3.13
N ASN A 137 5.20 -16.93 3.82
CA ASN A 137 5.83 -15.77 3.18
C ASN A 137 6.88 -16.18 2.15
N GLU A 138 7.66 -17.22 2.46
CA GLU A 138 8.61 -17.81 1.51
C GLU A 138 7.90 -18.36 0.27
N ALA A 139 6.81 -19.12 0.45
CA ALA A 139 6.01 -19.65 -0.64
C ALA A 139 5.39 -18.53 -1.52
N VAL A 140 4.84 -17.48 -0.90
CA VAL A 140 4.31 -16.30 -1.61
C VAL A 140 5.41 -15.64 -2.43
N SER A 141 6.58 -15.44 -1.83
CA SER A 141 7.73 -14.82 -2.50
C SER A 141 8.23 -15.66 -3.68
N ALA A 142 8.25 -17.00 -3.53
CA ALA A 142 8.61 -17.92 -4.59
C ALA A 142 7.60 -17.89 -5.75
N GLU A 143 6.30 -17.92 -5.46
CA GLU A 143 5.24 -17.85 -6.45
C GLU A 143 5.29 -16.52 -7.24
N ILE A 144 5.56 -15.38 -6.59
CA ILE A 144 5.74 -14.10 -7.30
C ILE A 144 6.92 -14.18 -8.29
N ARG A 145 8.04 -14.81 -7.91
CA ARG A 145 9.17 -15.01 -8.83
C ARG A 145 8.82 -15.94 -9.98
N GLU A 146 8.12 -17.04 -9.71
CA GLU A 146 7.68 -17.97 -10.75
C GLU A 146 6.71 -17.31 -11.73
N ARG A 147 5.74 -16.54 -11.23
CA ARG A 147 4.77 -15.79 -12.04
C ARG A 147 5.45 -14.80 -12.97
N ARG A 148 6.47 -14.09 -12.48
CA ARG A 148 7.30 -13.20 -13.31
C ARG A 148 7.94 -13.94 -14.49
N LEU A 149 8.60 -15.08 -14.24
CA LEU A 149 9.18 -15.90 -15.30
C LEU A 149 8.12 -16.47 -16.26
N GLY A 150 6.93 -16.78 -15.74
CA GLY A 150 5.77 -17.17 -16.54
C GLY A 150 5.33 -16.06 -17.49
N TYR A 151 5.18 -14.84 -16.99
CA TYR A 151 4.83 -13.67 -17.80
C TYR A 151 5.87 -13.41 -18.90
N ASP A 152 7.16 -13.44 -18.57
CA ASP A 152 8.24 -13.29 -19.57
C ASP A 152 8.09 -14.29 -20.72
N ARG A 153 7.82 -15.56 -20.39
CA ARG A 153 7.62 -16.61 -21.40
C ARG A 153 6.37 -16.37 -22.23
N GLU A 154 5.23 -16.11 -21.59
CA GLU A 154 3.94 -15.91 -22.28
C GLU A 154 3.96 -14.70 -23.21
N ILE A 155 4.63 -13.62 -22.80
CA ILE A 155 4.84 -12.42 -23.63
C ILE A 155 5.75 -12.76 -24.82
N ALA A 156 6.88 -13.43 -24.58
CA ALA A 156 7.83 -13.79 -25.63
C ALA A 156 7.23 -14.74 -26.69
N THR A 157 6.31 -15.63 -26.30
CA THR A 157 5.63 -16.56 -27.21
C THR A 157 4.37 -15.97 -27.85
N GLY A 158 3.96 -14.75 -27.50
CA GLY A 158 2.74 -14.13 -27.99
C GLY A 158 1.46 -14.84 -27.52
N THR A 159 1.53 -15.60 -26.43
CA THR A 159 0.41 -16.34 -25.83
C THR A 159 -0.18 -15.63 -24.61
N ALA A 160 0.26 -14.41 -24.33
CA ALA A 160 -0.17 -13.63 -23.19
C ALA A 160 -1.69 -13.43 -23.18
N GLY A 161 -2.34 -13.99 -22.16
CA GLY A 161 -3.76 -13.80 -21.89
C GLY A 161 -4.05 -12.57 -21.02
N SER A 162 -5.30 -12.39 -20.63
CA SER A 162 -5.73 -11.29 -19.76
C SER A 162 -5.19 -11.34 -18.32
N ASP A 163 -4.72 -12.51 -17.87
CA ASP A 163 -4.10 -12.70 -16.56
C ASP A 163 -2.56 -12.47 -16.59
N VAL A 164 -2.02 -12.00 -17.72
CA VAL A 164 -0.62 -11.58 -17.82
C VAL A 164 -0.49 -10.10 -17.49
N VAL A 165 0.43 -9.78 -16.58
CA VAL A 165 0.81 -8.39 -16.31
C VAL A 165 1.87 -7.99 -17.33
N ALA A 166 1.46 -7.27 -18.37
CA ALA A 166 2.35 -6.92 -19.49
C ALA A 166 3.58 -6.11 -19.03
N ASP A 167 3.37 -5.21 -18.07
CA ASP A 167 4.35 -4.32 -17.46
C ASP A 167 4.98 -4.88 -16.18
N HIS A 168 4.99 -6.21 -16.02
CA HIS A 168 5.41 -6.86 -14.77
C HIS A 168 6.83 -6.52 -14.31
N GLN A 169 7.74 -6.07 -15.19
CA GLN A 169 9.06 -5.53 -14.81
C GLN A 169 9.01 -4.38 -13.80
N ASN A 170 7.91 -3.62 -13.77
CA ASN A 170 7.72 -2.48 -12.86
C ASN A 170 7.12 -2.88 -11.50
N TYR A 171 6.77 -4.15 -11.29
CA TYR A 171 6.21 -4.67 -10.04
C TYR A 171 7.26 -5.48 -9.28
N VAL A 172 8.11 -4.82 -8.49
CA VAL A 172 9.27 -5.44 -7.85
C VAL A 172 8.93 -5.99 -6.47
N LEU A 173 9.17 -7.28 -6.24
CA LEU A 173 9.13 -7.88 -4.90
C LEU A 173 10.33 -7.33 -4.10
N GLN A 174 10.05 -6.53 -3.06
CA GLN A 174 11.12 -5.89 -2.29
C GLN A 174 11.87 -6.91 -1.42
N PRO A 175 13.20 -6.79 -1.28
CA PRO A 175 13.96 -7.61 -0.33
C PRO A 175 13.43 -7.54 1.11
N LEU A 176 13.01 -6.36 1.58
CA LEU A 176 12.40 -6.20 2.91
C LEU A 176 11.13 -7.04 3.08
N PHE A 177 10.34 -7.24 2.01
CA PHE A 177 9.10 -8.02 2.06
C PHE A 177 9.39 -9.48 2.41
N GLN A 178 10.53 -9.97 1.93
CA GLN A 178 10.98 -11.33 2.16
C GLN A 178 11.68 -11.48 3.51
N ALA A 179 12.36 -10.42 3.98
CA ALA A 179 13.22 -10.42 5.15
C ALA A 179 12.49 -10.17 6.48
N LEU A 180 11.41 -9.39 6.45
CA LEU A 180 10.70 -8.92 7.65
C LEU A 180 9.20 -9.00 7.42
N LEU A 181 8.47 -9.53 8.41
CA LEU A 181 7.01 -9.56 8.41
C LEU A 181 6.44 -9.12 9.76
N LEU A 182 5.22 -8.61 9.74
CA LEU A 182 4.46 -8.23 10.92
C LEU A 182 3.29 -9.19 11.12
N VAL A 183 2.99 -9.55 12.36
CA VAL A 183 1.85 -10.38 12.72
C VAL A 183 0.97 -9.65 13.73
N LEU A 184 -0.29 -9.45 13.36
CA LEU A 184 -1.30 -8.76 14.17
C LEU A 184 -2.33 -9.75 14.68
N ASN A 185 -2.52 -9.73 16.00
CA ASN A 185 -3.61 -10.43 16.64
C ASN A 185 -4.80 -9.48 16.80
N PRO A 186 -5.93 -9.69 16.10
CA PRO A 186 -7.05 -8.76 16.14
C PRO A 186 -7.75 -8.70 17.50
N THR A 187 -7.50 -9.62 18.42
CA THR A 187 -8.04 -9.53 19.80
C THR A 187 -7.43 -8.39 20.60
N ASP A 188 -6.30 -7.86 20.15
CA ASP A 188 -5.65 -6.74 20.82
C ASP A 188 -6.25 -5.38 20.37
N TRP A 189 -7.15 -5.39 19.38
CA TRP A 189 -7.88 -4.21 18.90
C TRP A 189 -9.25 -4.09 19.58
N ASN A 190 -9.48 -2.94 20.20
CA ASN A 190 -10.65 -2.60 21.01
C ASN A 190 -11.50 -1.49 20.38
N GLY A 191 -11.44 -1.34 19.05
CA GLY A 191 -12.19 -0.31 18.33
C GLY A 191 -11.47 1.03 18.23
N GLU A 192 -10.14 1.04 18.37
CA GLU A 192 -9.31 2.20 18.06
C GLU A 192 -9.48 2.61 16.58
N ASP A 193 -9.51 3.93 16.34
CA ASP A 193 -9.50 4.54 15.02
C ASP A 193 -8.07 4.76 14.50
N SER A 194 -7.92 5.27 13.27
CA SER A 194 -6.62 5.59 12.69
C SER A 194 -5.83 6.66 13.44
N SER A 195 -6.39 7.36 14.43
CA SER A 195 -5.63 8.31 15.26
C SER A 195 -4.94 7.63 16.45
N SER A 196 -5.43 6.47 16.87
CA SER A 196 -5.06 5.82 18.13
C SER A 196 -4.58 4.38 17.97
N ILE A 197 -4.84 3.74 16.82
CA ILE A 197 -4.49 2.35 16.53
C ILE A 197 -2.99 2.06 16.60
N GLY A 198 -2.13 3.08 16.48
CA GLY A 198 -0.67 2.91 16.59
C GLY A 198 -0.21 2.26 17.90
N LYS A 199 -1.03 2.32 18.97
CA LYS A 199 -0.69 1.77 20.29
C LYS A 199 -0.95 0.26 20.40
N ILE A 200 -1.67 -0.35 19.45
CA ILE A 200 -1.97 -1.77 19.57
C ILE A 200 -0.68 -2.61 19.40
N PRO A 201 -0.54 -3.72 20.12
CA PRO A 201 0.58 -4.63 19.97
C PRO A 201 0.64 -5.30 18.58
N VAL A 202 1.86 -5.55 18.13
CA VAL A 202 2.21 -6.29 16.92
C VAL A 202 3.48 -7.09 17.16
N ILE A 203 3.65 -8.20 16.45
CA ILE A 203 4.87 -9.00 16.47
C ILE A 203 5.66 -8.73 15.19
N LEU A 204 6.91 -8.28 15.30
CA LEU A 204 7.85 -8.27 14.17
C LEU A 204 8.60 -9.60 14.15
N VAL A 205 8.78 -10.16 12.96
CA VAL A 205 9.47 -11.43 12.77
C VAL A 205 10.50 -11.29 11.64
N ARG A 206 11.77 -11.58 11.94
CA ARG A 206 12.81 -11.75 10.93
C ARG A 206 12.67 -13.14 10.31
N THR A 207 12.68 -13.21 8.98
CA THR A 207 12.55 -14.48 8.28
C THR A 207 13.88 -15.22 8.21
N GLY A 208 15.00 -14.48 8.23
CA GLY A 208 16.36 -14.97 7.98
C GLY A 208 16.81 -14.77 6.53
N VAL A 209 15.94 -14.25 5.65
CA VAL A 209 16.32 -13.87 4.29
C VAL A 209 17.08 -12.54 4.33
N GLU A 210 18.34 -12.55 3.88
CA GLU A 210 19.18 -11.36 3.81
C GLU A 210 19.50 -10.94 2.37
N ASP A 211 19.16 -11.78 1.39
CA ASP A 211 19.45 -11.55 -0.03
C ASP A 211 18.84 -10.23 -0.53
N GLY A 212 19.69 -9.37 -1.07
CA GLY A 212 19.30 -8.09 -1.66
C GLY A 212 19.04 -6.95 -0.65
N LEU A 213 19.26 -7.18 0.64
CA LEU A 213 19.34 -6.13 1.65
C LEU A 213 20.69 -5.41 1.59
N SER A 214 20.69 -4.14 1.97
CA SER A 214 21.92 -3.35 2.11
C SER A 214 22.76 -3.82 3.29
N GLU A 215 22.11 -4.24 4.37
CA GLU A 215 22.70 -4.72 5.63
C GLU A 215 21.72 -5.67 6.35
N PRO A 216 22.20 -6.56 7.23
CA PRO A 216 21.34 -7.39 8.07
C PRO A 216 20.32 -6.59 8.89
N ILE A 217 19.20 -7.22 9.25
CA ILE A 217 18.15 -6.61 10.08
C ILE A 217 18.41 -6.92 11.56
N SER A 218 18.65 -5.86 12.35
CA SER A 218 18.77 -5.92 13.81
C SER A 218 17.68 -5.07 14.46
N PHE A 219 17.18 -5.54 15.61
CA PHE A 219 16.22 -4.79 16.43
C PHE A 219 16.89 -3.84 17.44
N GLU A 220 18.21 -3.70 17.41
CA GLU A 220 18.96 -2.82 18.32
C GLU A 220 18.44 -1.37 18.31
N ALA A 221 18.07 -0.84 17.14
CA ALA A 221 17.58 0.52 16.99
C ALA A 221 16.24 0.79 17.71
N ILE A 222 15.52 -0.26 18.10
CA ILE A 222 14.24 -0.18 18.80
C ILE A 222 14.24 -0.97 20.12
N ALA A 223 15.41 -1.33 20.65
CA ALA A 223 15.53 -2.22 21.80
C ALA A 223 14.82 -1.69 23.07
N ASP A 224 14.79 -0.37 23.24
CA ASP A 224 14.11 0.33 24.35
C ASP A 224 12.57 0.31 24.23
N LYS A 225 12.04 -0.09 23.06
CA LYS A 225 10.60 -0.13 22.74
C LYS A 225 10.09 -1.56 22.54
N ILE A 226 10.88 -2.57 22.90
CA ILE A 226 10.48 -3.98 22.86
C ILE A 226 9.72 -4.30 24.14
N ASP A 227 8.47 -4.74 23.99
CA ASP A 227 7.64 -5.17 25.12
C ASP A 227 8.02 -6.58 25.58
N ALA A 228 8.33 -7.47 24.62
CA ALA A 228 8.71 -8.85 24.90
C ALA A 228 9.45 -9.50 23.72
N TYR A 229 10.29 -10.50 24.00
CA TYR A 229 10.81 -11.42 23.00
C TYR A 229 9.88 -12.62 22.88
N VAL A 230 9.35 -12.86 21.68
CA VAL A 230 8.41 -13.97 21.37
C VAL A 230 9.17 -15.18 20.81
N GLY A 231 10.40 -14.98 20.36
CA GLY A 231 11.35 -15.99 19.93
C GLY A 231 12.70 -15.35 19.62
N GLU A 232 13.66 -16.12 19.11
CA GLU A 232 14.98 -15.62 18.73
C GLU A 232 14.90 -14.54 17.62
N ASP A 233 13.97 -14.71 16.70
CA ASP A 233 13.77 -13.82 15.56
C ASP A 233 12.51 -12.94 15.66
N ALA A 234 11.81 -12.98 16.79
CA ALA A 234 10.50 -12.36 16.93
C ALA A 234 10.38 -11.52 18.20
N ILE A 235 9.91 -10.29 18.05
CA ILE A 235 9.69 -9.34 19.14
C ILE A 235 8.26 -8.83 19.12
N ARG A 236 7.71 -8.52 20.30
CA ARG A 236 6.46 -7.79 20.46
C ARG A 236 6.76 -6.32 20.74
N THR A 237 6.07 -5.44 20.04
CA THR A 237 6.10 -3.98 20.22
C THR A 237 4.75 -3.39 19.77
N THR A 238 4.62 -2.08 19.69
CA THR A 238 3.44 -1.38 19.16
C THR A 238 3.49 -1.24 17.63
N VAL A 239 2.32 -1.14 16.98
CA VAL A 239 2.22 -0.81 15.53
C VAL A 239 2.99 0.46 15.19
N GLU A 240 2.95 1.48 16.03
CA GLU A 240 3.71 2.71 15.84
C GLU A 240 5.22 2.49 15.71
N THR A 241 5.81 1.79 16.68
CA THR A 241 7.23 1.45 16.67
C THR A 241 7.58 0.57 15.47
N ALA A 242 6.75 -0.43 15.17
CA ALA A 242 6.98 -1.35 14.06
C ALA A 242 7.01 -0.63 12.71
N ILE A 243 6.02 0.22 12.44
CA ILE A 243 5.92 0.97 11.18
C ILE A 243 7.04 2.01 11.08
N GLY A 244 7.39 2.69 12.18
CA GLY A 244 8.55 3.58 12.21
C GLY A 244 9.85 2.84 11.86
N PHE A 245 10.07 1.67 12.43
CA PHE A 245 11.24 0.83 12.11
C PHE A 245 11.26 0.40 10.64
N VAL A 246 10.13 -0.01 10.07
CA VAL A 246 10.04 -0.36 8.64
C VAL A 246 10.32 0.85 7.74
N MET A 247 9.82 2.04 8.07
CA MET A 247 10.12 3.27 7.34
C MET A 247 11.62 3.59 7.35
N ASP A 248 12.29 3.39 8.49
CA ASP A 248 13.74 3.59 8.61
C ASP A 248 14.53 2.58 7.78
N LEU A 249 14.09 1.32 7.74
CA LEU A 249 14.67 0.29 6.87
C LEU A 249 14.45 0.61 5.39
N GLU A 250 13.24 1.00 4.97
CA GLU A 250 12.96 1.41 3.58
C GLU A 250 13.85 2.60 3.17
N ALA A 251 14.02 3.57 4.05
CA ALA A 251 14.92 4.71 3.82
C ALA A 251 16.39 4.26 3.71
N ARG A 252 16.82 3.28 4.51
CA ARG A 252 18.16 2.67 4.41
C ARG A 252 18.36 1.99 3.06
N GLU A 253 17.43 1.13 2.65
CA GLU A 253 17.51 0.43 1.37
C GLU A 253 17.46 1.42 0.18
N THR A 254 16.63 2.46 0.28
CA THR A 254 16.54 3.51 -0.74
C THR A 254 17.86 4.30 -0.86
N ARG A 255 18.57 4.55 0.25
CA ARG A 255 19.89 5.20 0.20
C ARG A 255 20.95 4.31 -0.48
N ALA A 256 20.87 3.00 -0.27
CA ALA A 256 21.85 2.06 -0.82
C ALA A 256 21.60 1.75 -2.31
N PHE A 257 20.34 1.60 -2.72
CA PHE A 257 19.99 1.07 -4.04
C PHE A 257 19.12 2.00 -4.90
N GLY A 258 18.66 3.12 -4.33
CA GLY A 258 17.57 3.89 -4.92
C GLY A 258 16.21 3.21 -4.76
N LEU A 259 15.17 3.87 -5.25
CA LEU A 259 13.83 3.30 -5.29
C LEU A 259 13.77 2.21 -6.38
N ARG A 260 13.11 1.09 -6.08
CA ARG A 260 12.89 -0.03 -7.01
C ARG A 260 11.40 -0.33 -7.15
N PRO A 261 10.80 -0.29 -8.34
CA PRO A 261 11.41 0.16 -9.60
C PRO A 261 11.89 1.61 -9.51
N ASP A 262 12.85 1.96 -10.37
CA ASP A 262 13.34 3.34 -10.50
C ASP A 262 12.22 4.22 -11.07
N PRO A 263 11.77 5.27 -10.35
CA PRO A 263 10.60 6.06 -10.77
C PRO A 263 10.77 6.78 -12.10
N ILE A 264 12.00 7.10 -12.51
CA ILE A 264 12.27 7.77 -13.78
C ILE A 264 12.25 6.74 -14.91
N ALA A 265 12.91 5.59 -14.72
CA ALA A 265 13.00 4.55 -15.74
C ALA A 265 11.68 3.81 -15.94
N SER A 266 10.88 3.66 -14.88
CA SER A 266 9.55 3.05 -14.97
C SER A 266 8.45 4.04 -15.29
N TRP A 267 8.73 5.33 -15.46
CA TRP A 267 7.67 6.32 -15.69
C TRP A 267 6.91 6.01 -16.99
N ASP A 268 5.64 5.71 -16.83
CA ASP A 268 4.68 5.57 -17.92
C ASP A 268 3.36 6.27 -17.53
N PRO A 269 3.02 7.39 -18.18
CA PRO A 269 1.79 8.11 -17.87
C PRO A 269 0.55 7.28 -18.23
N ASP A 270 0.64 6.37 -19.20
CA ASP A 270 -0.48 5.52 -19.62
C ASP A 270 -0.73 4.34 -18.67
N ALA A 271 0.32 3.87 -17.99
CA ALA A 271 0.19 2.88 -16.92
C ALA A 271 -0.43 3.47 -15.64
N SER A 272 -0.30 4.79 -15.45
CA SER A 272 -0.73 5.48 -14.23
C SER A 272 -2.15 6.05 -14.35
N PHE A 273 -2.47 6.74 -15.45
CA PHE A 273 -3.78 7.40 -15.65
C PHE A 273 -4.01 7.83 -17.11
N CYS A 274 -4.46 6.92 -17.99
CA CYS A 274 -4.51 7.15 -19.44
C CYS A 274 -5.34 8.37 -19.90
N GLU A 275 -6.24 8.83 -19.05
CA GLU A 275 -7.11 10.00 -19.19
C GLU A 275 -6.32 11.33 -19.20
N TRP A 276 -5.03 11.30 -18.81
CA TRP A 276 -4.12 12.46 -18.92
C TRP A 276 -4.10 13.04 -20.34
N ARG A 277 -4.30 12.19 -21.37
CA ARG A 277 -4.29 12.54 -22.80
C ARG A 277 -5.36 13.55 -23.18
N GLU A 278 -6.47 13.59 -22.43
CA GLU A 278 -7.54 14.55 -22.66
C GLU A 278 -7.24 15.92 -22.03
N ILE A 279 -6.32 15.97 -21.06
CA ILE A 279 -6.07 17.14 -20.22
C ILE A 279 -4.90 17.97 -20.76
N MET A 280 -3.85 17.31 -21.26
CA MET A 280 -2.67 18.03 -21.74
C MET A 280 -1.87 17.25 -22.81
N PRO A 281 -1.09 17.96 -23.65
CA PRO A 281 -0.18 17.34 -24.61
C PRO A 281 0.91 16.47 -23.94
N TYR A 282 1.31 15.39 -24.61
CA TYR A 282 2.32 14.42 -24.10
C TYR A 282 3.66 15.09 -23.78
N ASP A 283 4.14 15.98 -24.65
CA ASP A 283 5.43 16.67 -24.52
C ASP A 283 5.49 17.60 -23.30
N GLN A 284 4.35 17.92 -22.69
CA GLN A 284 4.26 18.74 -21.50
C GLN A 284 4.19 17.92 -20.20
N LEU A 285 4.02 16.59 -20.29
CA LEU A 285 3.90 15.68 -19.14
C LEU A 285 5.23 14.98 -18.86
N VAL A 286 6.04 15.55 -17.95
CA VAL A 286 7.36 15.00 -17.59
C VAL A 286 7.28 14.44 -16.17
N GLY A 287 7.38 13.11 -16.05
CA GLY A 287 7.30 12.42 -14.78
C GLY A 287 8.65 12.25 -14.03
N PRO A 288 8.63 11.48 -12.93
CA PRO A 288 7.46 10.85 -12.29
C PRO A 288 6.43 11.86 -11.75
N SER A 289 5.23 11.42 -11.37
CA SER A 289 4.16 12.33 -10.94
C SER A 289 4.52 13.14 -9.70
N SER A 290 5.47 12.67 -8.88
CA SER A 290 6.01 13.39 -7.72
C SER A 290 6.65 14.75 -8.08
N ARG A 291 6.88 15.00 -9.37
CA ARG A 291 7.46 16.25 -9.90
C ARG A 291 6.43 17.19 -10.50
N PHE A 292 5.16 16.81 -10.53
CA PHE A 292 4.10 17.58 -11.20
C PHE A 292 3.77 18.89 -10.48
N VAL A 293 3.86 18.90 -9.16
CA VAL A 293 3.40 20.02 -8.33
C VAL A 293 4.57 20.88 -7.88
N ASN A 294 4.47 22.18 -8.16
CA ASN A 294 5.37 23.17 -7.56
C ASN A 294 4.85 23.58 -6.18
N GLU A 295 5.52 23.12 -5.13
CA GLU A 295 5.14 23.37 -3.74
C GLU A 295 5.18 24.85 -3.32
N LYS A 296 5.94 25.70 -4.02
CA LYS A 296 5.90 27.14 -3.74
C LYS A 296 4.55 27.76 -4.15
N ARG A 297 3.87 27.14 -5.11
CA ARG A 297 2.53 27.54 -5.58
C ARG A 297 1.42 26.82 -4.81
N TYR A 298 1.68 25.56 -4.40
CA TYR A 298 0.76 24.73 -3.62
C TYR A 298 1.44 24.28 -2.31
N PRO A 299 1.51 25.16 -1.29
CA PRO A 299 2.21 24.86 -0.05
C PRO A 299 1.44 23.92 0.87
N GLU A 300 0.13 23.80 0.68
CA GLU A 300 -0.76 22.96 1.47
C GLU A 300 -1.34 21.85 0.60
N TRP A 301 -1.51 20.66 1.20
CA TRP A 301 -2.15 19.55 0.53
C TRP A 301 -3.63 19.85 0.30
N SER A 302 -4.06 19.68 -0.94
CA SER A 302 -5.38 20.02 -1.45
C SER A 302 -5.65 19.21 -2.72
N GLY A 303 -6.90 19.23 -3.20
CA GLY A 303 -7.34 18.49 -4.39
C GLY A 303 -7.93 17.12 -4.04
N ALA A 304 -8.09 16.28 -5.06
CA ALA A 304 -8.82 15.00 -4.92
C ALA A 304 -8.19 14.07 -3.86
N GLY A 305 -6.86 13.93 -3.83
CA GLY A 305 -6.17 13.09 -2.84
C GLY A 305 -6.42 13.53 -1.41
N TYR A 306 -6.45 14.84 -1.16
CA TYR A 306 -6.80 15.39 0.15
C TYR A 306 -8.25 15.04 0.53
N LEU A 307 -9.20 15.26 -0.39
CA LEU A 307 -10.62 14.94 -0.15
C LEU A 307 -10.82 13.44 0.11
N MET A 308 -10.13 12.57 -0.63
CA MET A 308 -10.15 11.12 -0.41
C MET A 308 -9.67 10.72 0.99
N ASP A 309 -8.65 11.39 1.55
CA ASP A 309 -8.17 11.12 2.91
C ASP A 309 -9.07 11.71 4.00
N THR A 310 -9.61 12.91 3.79
CA THR A 310 -10.38 13.61 4.83
C THR A 310 -11.87 13.28 4.83
N GLU A 311 -12.43 12.86 3.70
CA GLU A 311 -13.85 12.55 3.56
C GLU A 311 -14.07 11.05 3.41
N ASP A 312 -13.62 10.46 2.29
CA ASP A 312 -13.93 9.07 1.95
C ASP A 312 -13.27 8.07 2.91
N SER A 313 -11.99 8.25 3.20
CA SER A 313 -11.24 7.38 4.12
C SER A 313 -11.80 7.45 5.55
N VAL A 314 -12.27 8.63 5.97
CA VAL A 314 -12.95 8.81 7.26
C VAL A 314 -14.32 8.13 7.24
N ALA A 315 -15.11 8.29 6.18
CA ALA A 315 -16.42 7.64 6.06
C ALA A 315 -16.30 6.11 6.07
N HIS A 316 -15.30 5.57 5.37
CA HIS A 316 -14.96 4.15 5.37
C HIS A 316 -14.57 3.65 6.76
N GLU A 317 -13.65 4.34 7.43
CA GLU A 317 -13.24 4.01 8.79
C GLU A 317 -14.42 4.00 9.77
N GLN A 318 -15.26 5.04 9.74
CA GLN A 318 -16.44 5.13 10.59
C GLN A 318 -17.45 4.00 10.31
N ARG A 319 -17.56 3.56 9.05
CA ARG A 319 -18.38 2.39 8.70
C ARG A 319 -17.83 1.13 9.35
N GLU A 320 -16.53 0.88 9.28
CA GLU A 320 -15.92 -0.31 9.87
C GLU A 320 -15.99 -0.31 11.40
N LEU A 321 -15.80 0.85 12.05
CA LEU A 321 -15.95 1.01 13.50
C LEU A 321 -17.40 0.72 13.96
N ARG A 322 -18.41 1.22 13.23
CA ARG A 322 -19.82 0.89 13.52
C ARG A 322 -20.10 -0.60 13.39
N HIS A 323 -19.55 -1.26 12.37
CA HIS A 323 -19.70 -2.71 12.21
C HIS A 323 -19.03 -3.48 13.35
N TYR A 324 -17.87 -3.05 13.81
CA TYR A 324 -17.19 -3.64 14.96
C TYR A 324 -18.03 -3.48 16.24
N ALA A 325 -18.49 -2.27 16.56
CA ALA A 325 -19.34 -2.00 17.72
C ALA A 325 -20.60 -2.89 17.72
N TYR A 326 -21.26 -3.02 16.56
CA TYR A 326 -22.39 -3.93 16.39
C TYR A 326 -22.02 -5.39 16.66
N SER A 327 -20.86 -5.85 16.16
CA SER A 327 -20.41 -7.24 16.42
C SER A 327 -20.08 -7.51 17.89
N GLN A 328 -19.75 -6.48 18.67
CA GLN A 328 -19.53 -6.56 20.11
C GLN A 328 -20.83 -6.42 20.93
N GLY A 329 -22.00 -6.28 20.27
CA GLY A 329 -23.28 -6.09 20.95
C GLY A 329 -23.46 -4.70 21.58
N GLN A 330 -22.72 -3.70 21.12
CA GLN A 330 -22.85 -2.31 21.58
C GLN A 330 -23.92 -1.57 20.76
N ASP A 331 -24.79 -0.79 21.43
CA ASP A 331 -25.84 0.01 20.79
C ASP A 331 -25.22 1.21 20.05
N THR A 332 -25.48 1.32 18.74
CA THR A 332 -24.78 2.24 17.82
C THR A 332 -25.44 3.62 17.71
N THR A 333 -26.33 3.98 18.64
CA THR A 333 -27.16 5.19 18.55
C THR A 333 -26.41 6.53 18.76
N LEU A 334 -25.08 6.53 18.96
CA LEU A 334 -24.35 7.71 19.43
C LEU A 334 -23.24 8.26 18.52
N ILE A 335 -23.06 7.77 17.30
CA ILE A 335 -22.02 8.31 16.39
C ILE A 335 -22.66 8.82 15.09
N SER A 336 -23.48 9.86 15.22
CA SER A 336 -23.85 10.74 14.11
C SER A 336 -23.74 12.19 14.57
N GLN A 337 -22.58 12.81 14.36
CA GLN A 337 -22.45 14.24 14.12
C GLN A 337 -21.39 14.46 13.06
#